data_AF-A0ABD5CFD1-F1
#
_entry.id   AF-A0ABD5CFD1-F1
#
_cell.length_a   1.000
_cell.length_b   1.000
_cell.length_c   1.000
_cell.angle_alpha   90.00
_cell.angle_beta   90.00
_cell.angle_gamma   90.00
#
_symmetry.space_group_name_H-M   'P 1'
#
loop_
_entity.id
_entity.type
_entity.pdbx_description
1 polymer ?
#
loop_
_entity_poly.entity_id
_entity_poly.type
_entity_poly.pdbx_seq_one_letter_code
_entity_poly.pdbx_strand_id
1 'polypeptide(L)' 'MTLDDLKQLGIVVGLIADAELGNQFIACVGKVTSGGVKSDDGQHWIGATPLQAAMRCYEESDLLK' A
#
# COMPACT_ATOMS: atom_id res chain seq x y z
N MET A 1 -2.80 -14.65 -3.43
CA MET A 1 -2.64 -13.32 -4.06
C MET A 1 -1.23 -12.84 -3.79
N THR A 2 -0.50 -12.44 -4.81
CA THR A 2 0.87 -11.93 -4.70
C THR A 2 0.89 -10.39 -4.75
N LEU A 3 2.05 -9.77 -4.48
CA LEU A 3 2.22 -8.33 -4.65
C LEU A 3 2.04 -7.89 -6.11
N ASP A 4 2.43 -8.72 -7.06
CA ASP A 4 2.24 -8.44 -8.49
C ASP A 4 0.76 -8.43 -8.87
N ASP A 5 -0.05 -9.37 -8.34
CA ASP A 5 -1.51 -9.37 -8.52
C ASP A 5 -2.14 -8.08 -7.95
N LEU A 6 -1.72 -7.68 -6.74
CA LEU A 6 -2.23 -6.48 -6.06
C LEU A 6 -1.86 -5.20 -6.83
N LYS A 7 -0.64 -5.16 -7.40
CA LYS A 7 -0.19 -4.07 -8.25
C LYS A 7 -1.00 -3.93 -9.53
N GLN A 8 -1.44 -5.04 -10.12
CA GLN A 8 -2.33 -5.02 -11.29
C GLN A 8 -3.72 -4.42 -10.98
N LEU A 9 -4.15 -4.49 -9.72
CA LEU A 9 -5.38 -3.86 -9.23
C LEU A 9 -5.19 -2.38 -8.83
N GLY A 10 -3.99 -1.82 -9.06
CA GLY A 10 -3.67 -0.45 -8.67
C GLY A 10 -3.25 -0.29 -7.21
N ILE A 11 -3.02 -1.37 -6.47
CA ILE A 11 -2.49 -1.28 -5.11
C ILE A 11 -0.98 -1.15 -5.15
N VAL A 12 -0.48 -0.09 -4.54
CA VAL A 12 0.95 0.26 -4.52
C VAL A 12 1.45 0.29 -3.08
N VAL A 13 2.68 -0.18 -2.88
CA VAL A 13 3.31 -0.27 -1.55
C VAL A 13 4.55 0.62 -1.50
N GLY A 14 4.65 1.45 -0.48
CA GLY A 14 5.82 2.23 -0.11
C GLY A 14 6.45 1.73 1.19
N LEU A 15 7.74 2.02 1.36
CA LEU A 15 8.44 1.86 2.63
C LEU A 15 8.53 3.23 3.31
N ILE A 16 8.08 3.30 4.56
CA ILE A 16 8.32 4.42 5.45
C ILE A 16 9.37 3.96 6.44
N ALA A 17 10.51 4.64 6.45
CA ALA A 17 11.54 4.45 7.46
C ALA A 17 11.46 5.63 8.42
N ASP A 18 10.99 5.37 9.64
CA ASP A 18 10.95 6.36 10.72
C ASP A 18 11.96 5.99 11.81
N ALA A 19 12.65 6.98 12.38
CA ALA A 19 13.71 6.73 13.35
C ALA A 19 13.20 6.16 14.67
N GLU A 20 11.93 6.39 15.02
CA GLU A 20 11.30 5.96 16.27
C GLU A 20 10.43 4.71 16.07
N LEU A 21 9.74 4.60 14.93
CA LEU A 21 8.85 3.47 14.58
C LEU A 21 9.53 2.36 13.76
N GLY A 22 10.74 2.59 13.26
CA GLY A 22 11.45 1.67 12.39
C GLY A 22 10.87 1.61 10.98
N ASN A 23 11.12 0.50 10.29
CA ASN A 23 10.66 0.29 8.93
C ASN A 23 9.22 -0.22 8.92
N GLN A 24 8.30 0.58 8.37
CA GLN A 24 6.91 0.20 8.15
C GLN A 24 6.55 0.26 6.68
N PHE A 25 5.67 -0.62 6.23
CA PHE A 25 5.17 -0.61 4.86
C PHE A 25 3.80 0.05 4.83
N ILE A 26 3.61 0.95 3.88
CA ILE A 26 2.34 1.62 3.62
C ILE A 26 1.81 1.17 2.27
N ALA A 27 0.53 0.83 2.18
CA ALA A 27 -0.13 0.50 0.93
C ALA A 27 -1.34 1.41 0.71
N CYS A 28 -1.64 1.70 -0.55
CA CYS A 28 -2.85 2.40 -0.95
C CYS A 28 -3.23 2.04 -2.40
N VAL A 29 -4.47 2.37 -2.78
CA VAL A 29 -4.89 2.34 -4.19
C VAL A 29 -4.40 3.61 -4.87
N GLY A 30 -3.65 3.48 -5.95
CA GLY A 30 -3.18 4.60 -6.75
C GLY A 30 -1.91 4.27 -7.53
N LYS A 31 -0.95 5.19 -7.51
CA LYS A 31 0.26 5.08 -8.34
C LYS A 31 1.52 5.51 -7.62
N VAL A 32 2.61 4.84 -7.99
CA VAL A 32 3.96 5.27 -7.63
C VAL A 32 4.34 6.45 -8.53
N THR A 33 4.75 7.54 -7.91
CA THR A 33 5.28 8.75 -8.57
C THR A 33 6.75 8.92 -8.17
N SER A 34 7.47 9.78 -8.88
CA SER A 34 8.86 10.12 -8.53
C SER A 34 9.00 10.72 -7.12
N GLY A 35 7.93 11.27 -6.56
CA GLY A 35 7.89 11.80 -5.19
C GLY A 35 7.41 10.81 -4.13
N GLY A 36 7.15 9.55 -4.49
CA GLY A 36 6.63 8.52 -3.58
C GLY A 36 5.27 7.97 -4.02
N VAL A 37 4.56 7.36 -3.08
CA VAL A 37 3.26 6.74 -3.34
C VAL A 37 2.15 7.77 -3.23
N LYS A 38 1.31 7.89 -4.27
CA LYS A 38 0.11 8.74 -4.25
C LYS A 38 -1.13 7.85 -4.22
N SER A 39 -1.93 8.01 -3.16
CA SER A 39 -3.26 7.43 -3.04
C SER A 39 -4.26 8.22 -3.88
N ASP A 40 -5.15 7.54 -4.60
CA ASP A 40 -6.20 8.16 -5.41
C ASP A 40 -7.44 8.54 -4.56
N ASP A 41 -7.73 7.76 -3.52
CA ASP A 41 -8.81 7.97 -2.55
C ASP A 41 -8.35 8.65 -1.24
N GLY A 42 -7.04 8.83 -1.07
CA GLY A 42 -6.44 9.45 0.10
C GLY A 42 -6.34 8.52 1.32
N GLN A 43 -6.79 7.27 1.21
CA GLN A 43 -6.65 6.26 2.26
C GLN A 43 -5.32 5.53 2.13
N HIS A 44 -4.83 5.04 3.27
CA HIS A 44 -3.61 4.25 3.36
C HIS A 44 -3.68 3.24 4.48
N TRP A 45 -2.94 2.14 4.33
CA TRP A 45 -2.90 1.05 5.30
C TRP A 45 -1.47 0.67 5.61
N ILE A 46 -1.18 0.46 6.90
CA ILE A 46 0.16 0.14 7.38
C ILE A 46 0.26 -1.36 7.69
N GLY A 47 1.40 -1.95 7.35
CA GLY A 47 1.75 -3.34 7.64
C GLY A 47 3.22 -3.50 8.03
N ALA A 48 3.52 -4.58 8.75
CA ALA A 48 4.89 -4.96 9.08
C ALA A 48 5.64 -5.57 7.89
N THR A 49 4.90 -6.05 6.89
CA THR A 49 5.45 -6.55 5.61
C THR A 49 4.73 -5.89 4.43
N PRO A 50 5.36 -5.85 3.24
CA PRO A 50 4.72 -5.29 2.05
C PRO A 50 3.40 -5.98 1.71
N LEU A 51 3.38 -7.31 1.78
CA LEU A 51 2.21 -8.11 1.48
C LEU A 51 1.08 -7.85 2.49
N GLN A 52 1.40 -7.74 3.78
CA GLN A 52 0.40 -7.44 4.80
C GLN A 52 -0.25 -6.07 4.58
N ALA A 53 0.55 -5.05 4.27
CA ALA A 53 0.02 -3.71 3.96
C ALA A 53 -0.90 -3.77 2.73
N ALA A 54 -0.45 -4.41 1.66
CA ALA A 54 -1.19 -4.52 0.42
C ALA A 54 -2.49 -5.35 0.54
N MET A 55 -2.48 -6.43 1.31
CA MET A 55 -3.69 -7.23 1.55
C MET A 55 -4.73 -6.45 2.38
N ARG A 56 -4.30 -5.71 3.41
CA ARG A 56 -5.21 -4.81 4.14
C ARG A 56 -5.83 -3.76 3.24
N CYS A 57 -5.00 -3.12 2.40
CA CYS A 57 -5.49 -2.19 1.40
C CYS A 57 -6.52 -2.85 0.48
N TYR A 58 -6.28 -4.08 0.02
CA TYR A 58 -7.22 -4.80 -0.84
C TYR A 58 -8.54 -5.11 -0.13
N GLU A 59 -8.50 -5.64 1.10
CA GLU A 59 -9.68 -6.02 1.87
C GLU A 59 -10.55 -4.83 2.27
N GLU A 60 -9.93 -3.68 2.56
CA GLU A 60 -10.63 -2.48 3.01
C GLU A 60 -10.95 -1.49 1.88
N SER A 61 -10.30 -1.64 0.72
CA SER A 61 -10.62 -0.86 -0.46
C SER A 61 -11.95 -1.29 -1.07
N ASP A 62 -12.64 -0.35 -1.71
CA ASP A 62 -13.89 -0.61 -2.44
C ASP A 62 -13.68 -1.46 -3.72
N LEU A 63 -12.45 -1.91 -4.02
CA LEU A 63 -12.11 -2.75 -5.17
C LEU A 63 -12.84 -4.11 -5.19
N LEU A 64 -13.40 -4.52 -4.05
CA LEU A 64 -14.12 -5.78 -3.85
C LEU A 64 -15.64 -5.67 -4.02
N LYS A 65 -16.20 -4.47 -4.24
CA LYS A 65 -17.65 -4.25 -4.46
C LYS A 65 -18.01 -4.24 -5.94
#